data_AF-R7V5D6-F1
#
_entry.id   AF-R7V5D6-F1
#
_cell.length_a   1.000
_cell.length_b   1.000
_cell.length_c   1.000
_cell.angle_alpha   90.00
_cell.angle_beta   90.00
_cell.angle_gamma   90.00
#
_symmetry.space_group_name_H-M   'P 1'
#
loop_
_entity.id
_entity.type
_entity.pdbx_description
1 polymer ?
#
loop_
_entity_poly.entity_id
_entity_poly.type
_entity_poly.pdbx_seq_one_letter_code
_entity_poly.pdbx_strand_id
1 'polypeptide(L)'
;MLDNLTPFAAEILPGHGADGTLCSTVVIKATLDFAGRAVAQGKAVPVFRGDESFDGSGHVVRHEADIAPLKSRVDVLFNGHAHAPGGKAVARFDAGLAIGGENRVIRVFGKRVWRRKMGLVPVVQELEPALKVPLTYNLAFGGADAENPEMFHGPNP
;
A
#
# COMPACT_ATOMS: atom_id res chain seq x y z
N MET A 1 25.75 -20.68 2.61
CA MET A 1 24.92 -20.62 3.83
C MET A 1 25.08 -19.23 4.41
N LEU A 2 23.99 -18.55 4.76
CA LEU A 2 24.04 -17.21 5.36
C LEU A 2 24.21 -17.37 6.88
N ASP A 3 25.27 -16.78 7.44
CA ASP A 3 25.44 -16.63 8.88
C ASP A 3 24.96 -15.21 9.27
N ASN A 4 23.78 -15.12 9.88
CA ASN A 4 23.14 -13.84 10.19
C ASN A 4 23.43 -13.43 11.64
N LEU A 5 24.36 -12.51 11.82
CA LEU A 5 24.77 -11.97 13.12
C LEU A 5 23.94 -10.76 13.58
N THR A 6 22.81 -10.48 12.91
CA THR A 6 21.95 -9.32 13.18
C THR A 6 20.60 -9.77 13.74
N PRO A 7 19.84 -8.88 14.42
CA PRO A 7 18.47 -9.18 14.86
C PRO A 7 17.42 -9.06 13.73
N PHE A 8 17.85 -8.82 12.48
CA PHE A 8 16.94 -8.62 11.35
C PHE A 8 16.67 -9.93 10.63
N ALA A 9 15.49 -10.04 10.00
CA ALA A 9 15.23 -11.15 9.09
C ALA A 9 16.12 -10.97 7.85
N ALA A 10 16.75 -12.05 7.38
CA ALA A 10 17.62 -12.00 6.23
C ALA A 10 17.56 -13.27 5.39
N GLU A 11 17.60 -13.12 4.07
CA GLU A 11 17.67 -14.23 3.11
C GLU A 11 18.71 -13.92 2.02
N ILE A 12 19.31 -14.98 1.47
CA ILE A 12 20.19 -14.90 0.29
C ILE A 12 19.49 -15.52 -0.91
N LEU A 13 19.53 -14.82 -2.03
CA LEU A 13 19.00 -15.25 -3.31
C LEU A 13 20.15 -15.42 -4.28
N PRO A 14 20.51 -16.67 -4.63
CA PRO A 14 21.40 -16.93 -5.74
C PRO A 14 20.76 -16.49 -7.06
N GLY A 15 21.54 -15.89 -7.95
CA GLY A 15 21.06 -15.40 -9.23
C GLY A 15 22.18 -15.23 -10.25
N HIS A 16 21.86 -14.57 -11.36
CA HIS A 16 22.81 -14.20 -12.39
C HIS A 16 22.68 -12.71 -12.71
N GLY A 17 23.81 -12.06 -12.99
CA GLY A 17 23.85 -10.74 -13.59
C GLY A 17 23.32 -10.76 -15.03
N ALA A 18 23.09 -9.57 -15.59
CA ALA A 18 22.63 -9.45 -16.98
C ALA A 18 23.63 -10.02 -18.01
N ASP A 19 24.91 -10.14 -17.64
CA ASP A 19 25.99 -10.73 -18.43
C ASP A 19 26.16 -12.25 -18.20
N GLY A 20 25.29 -12.87 -17.40
CA GLY A 20 25.33 -14.28 -17.05
C GLY A 20 26.33 -14.64 -15.94
N THR A 21 27.01 -13.66 -15.33
CA THR A 21 27.88 -13.92 -14.18
C THR A 21 27.06 -14.33 -12.96
N LEU A 22 27.58 -15.23 -12.13
CA LEU A 22 26.92 -15.61 -10.88
C LEU A 22 26.90 -14.42 -9.92
N CYS A 23 25.73 -14.15 -9.36
CA CYS A 23 25.56 -13.13 -8.33
C CYS A 23 24.70 -13.67 -7.18
N SER A 24 24.66 -12.92 -6.08
CA SER A 24 23.73 -13.20 -5.00
C SER A 24 23.21 -11.90 -4.42
N THR A 25 21.90 -11.86 -4.19
CA THR A 25 21.23 -10.73 -3.55
C THR A 25 20.94 -11.09 -2.11
N VAL A 26 21.34 -10.23 -1.18
CA VAL A 26 21.00 -10.38 0.25
C VAL A 26 19.85 -9.44 0.55
N VAL A 27 18.73 -9.99 1.00
CA VAL A 27 17.56 -9.23 1.46
C VAL A 27 17.64 -9.16 2.97
N ILE A 28 17.55 -7.94 3.53
CA ILE A 28 17.50 -7.68 4.96
C ILE A 28 16.22 -6.92 5.26
N LYS A 29 15.45 -7.41 6.23
CA LYS A 29 14.16 -6.83 6.60
C LYS A 29 14.13 -6.49 8.08
N ALA A 30 13.74 -5.25 8.36
CA ALA A 30 13.66 -4.71 9.71
C ALA A 30 12.29 -4.09 9.95
N THR A 31 11.76 -4.32 11.16
CA THR A 31 10.62 -3.57 11.69
C THR A 31 11.14 -2.45 12.56
N LEU A 32 10.74 -1.22 12.24
CA LEU A 32 11.20 -0.01 12.88
C LEU A 32 10.00 0.76 13.43
N ASP A 33 10.08 1.19 14.68
CA ASP A 33 9.19 2.21 15.22
C ASP A 33 9.63 3.59 14.77
N PHE A 34 8.66 4.39 14.35
CA PHE A 34 8.87 5.78 13.95
C PHE A 34 8.00 6.70 14.80
N ALA A 35 8.55 7.16 15.91
CA ALA A 35 8.00 8.25 16.74
C ALA A 35 9.03 9.40 16.80
N GLY A 36 9.32 10.00 15.64
CA GLY A 36 10.36 11.03 15.46
C GLY A 36 11.76 10.49 15.19
N ARG A 37 12.12 9.31 15.71
CA ARG A 37 13.35 8.57 15.36
C ARG A 37 13.02 7.10 15.06
N ALA A 38 13.71 6.54 14.06
CA ALA A 38 13.65 5.12 13.75
C ALA A 38 14.35 4.29 14.84
N VAL A 39 13.62 3.35 15.45
CA VAL A 39 14.17 2.40 16.42
C VAL A 39 13.79 0.98 16.02
N ALA A 40 14.77 0.09 15.90
CA ALA A 40 14.51 -1.30 15.56
C ALA A 40 13.76 -2.00 16.70
N GLN A 41 12.64 -2.66 16.39
CA GLN A 41 11.81 -3.35 17.37
C GLN A 41 12.37 -4.70 17.85
N GLY A 42 13.50 -5.15 17.31
CA GLY A 42 14.13 -6.44 17.66
C GLY A 42 13.33 -7.69 17.26
N LYS A 43 12.14 -7.53 16.67
CA LYS A 43 11.30 -8.59 16.11
C LYS A 43 10.87 -8.17 14.70
N ALA A 44 11.67 -8.54 13.70
CA ALA A 44 11.30 -8.30 12.32
C ALA A 44 10.19 -9.29 11.88
N VAL A 45 9.27 -8.83 11.04
CA VAL A 45 8.48 -9.74 10.19
C VAL A 45 9.41 -10.54 9.27
N PRO A 46 9.05 -11.77 8.86
CA PRO A 46 9.90 -12.56 7.97
C PRO A 46 10.07 -11.90 6.60
N VAL A 47 11.11 -12.32 5.87
CA VAL A 47 11.22 -12.06 4.44
C VAL A 47 10.08 -12.80 3.73
N PHE A 48 9.30 -12.09 2.93
CA PHE A 48 8.19 -12.64 2.16
C PHE A 48 8.68 -13.03 0.77
N ARG A 49 8.49 -14.31 0.42
CA ARG A 49 8.80 -14.83 -0.92
C ARG A 49 7.70 -14.60 -1.96
N GLY A 50 6.51 -14.26 -1.50
CA GLY A 50 5.35 -13.92 -2.32
C GLY A 50 4.55 -12.83 -1.64
N ASP A 51 3.51 -12.37 -2.32
CA ASP A 51 2.64 -11.34 -1.77
C ASP A 51 1.79 -11.89 -0.61
N GLU A 52 1.67 -11.10 0.45
CA GLU A 52 0.78 -11.33 1.58
C GLU A 52 -0.44 -10.44 1.43
N SER A 53 -1.65 -11.01 1.55
CA SER A 53 -2.90 -10.26 1.47
C SER A 53 -3.52 -10.01 2.84
N PHE A 54 -4.39 -9.01 2.96
CA PHE A 54 -5.02 -8.65 4.25
C PHE A 54 -5.84 -9.78 4.87
N ASP A 55 -6.47 -10.62 4.06
CA ASP A 55 -7.40 -11.68 4.44
C ASP A 55 -6.96 -13.08 3.96
N GLY A 56 -5.75 -13.20 3.40
CA GLY A 56 -5.24 -14.45 2.83
C GLY A 56 -5.86 -14.81 1.46
N SER A 57 -6.74 -13.98 0.89
CA SER A 57 -7.41 -14.26 -0.38
C SER A 57 -6.52 -14.05 -1.62
N GLY A 58 -5.45 -13.27 -1.48
CA GLY A 58 -4.61 -12.81 -2.58
C GLY A 58 -5.18 -11.62 -3.36
N HIS A 59 -6.39 -11.15 -3.06
CA HIS A 59 -7.02 -10.06 -3.83
C HIS A 59 -6.55 -8.66 -3.44
N VAL A 60 -6.27 -8.44 -2.15
CA VAL A 60 -5.75 -7.15 -1.67
C VAL A 60 -4.41 -7.37 -1.01
N VAL A 61 -3.36 -7.06 -1.76
CA VAL A 61 -1.99 -7.13 -1.27
C VAL A 61 -1.81 -6.16 -0.09
N ARG A 62 -1.31 -6.71 1.02
CA ARG A 62 -0.90 -6.00 2.22
C ARG A 62 0.62 -5.81 2.24
N HIS A 63 1.37 -6.84 1.85
CA HIS A 63 2.82 -6.77 1.66
C HIS A 63 3.17 -7.44 0.34
N GLU A 64 3.95 -6.76 -0.47
CA GLU A 64 4.53 -7.36 -1.68
C GLU A 64 5.67 -8.32 -1.30
N ALA A 65 6.02 -9.21 -2.22
CA ALA A 65 7.22 -10.03 -2.10
C ALA A 65 8.47 -9.16 -1.91
N ASP A 66 9.34 -9.53 -0.95
CA ASP A 66 10.61 -8.83 -0.72
C ASP A 66 11.72 -9.28 -1.69
N ILE A 67 11.48 -10.38 -2.41
CA ILE A 67 12.41 -11.05 -3.29
C ILE A 67 12.52 -10.29 -4.61
N ALA A 68 13.61 -9.54 -4.77
CA ALA A 68 13.95 -8.86 -6.01
C ALA A 68 15.43 -9.12 -6.36
N PRO A 69 15.77 -9.56 -7.59
CA PRO A 69 17.17 -9.67 -8.00
C PRO A 69 17.92 -8.34 -7.91
N LEU A 70 17.27 -7.23 -8.26
CA LEU A 70 17.77 -5.87 -8.15
C LEU A 70 16.64 -4.92 -7.78
N LYS A 71 16.86 -4.08 -6.76
CA LYS A 71 15.95 -2.99 -6.36
C LYS A 71 16.74 -1.68 -6.28
N SER A 72 16.84 -0.98 -7.40
CA SER A 72 17.69 0.21 -7.55
C SER A 72 17.11 1.47 -6.90
N ARG A 73 15.84 1.42 -6.49
CA ARG A 73 15.10 2.51 -5.86
C ARG A 73 14.34 2.01 -4.64
N VAL A 74 13.81 2.94 -3.86
CA VAL A 74 12.98 2.64 -2.70
C VAL A 74 11.53 2.82 -3.10
N ASP A 75 10.72 1.81 -2.79
CA ASP A 75 9.26 1.91 -2.84
C ASP A 75 8.75 2.18 -1.43
N VAL A 76 7.78 3.08 -1.32
CA VAL A 76 7.13 3.42 -0.05
C VAL A 76 5.68 3.01 -0.15
N LEU A 77 5.31 2.00 0.63
CA LEU A 77 3.94 1.52 0.75
C LEU A 77 3.34 2.01 2.08
N PHE A 78 2.12 2.55 2.03
CA PHE A 78 1.39 2.99 3.22
C PHE A 78 0.21 2.06 3.50
N ASN A 79 0.25 1.37 4.64
CA ASN A 79 -0.85 0.58 5.15
C ASN A 79 -1.45 1.27 6.37
N GLY A 80 -2.64 1.84 6.24
CA GLY A 80 -3.23 2.60 7.33
C GLY A 80 -4.57 3.24 7.01
N HIS A 81 -4.84 4.35 7.68
CA HIS A 81 -6.09 5.09 7.56
C HIS A 81 -5.83 6.57 7.39
N ALA A 82 -6.69 7.23 6.63
CA ALA A 82 -6.77 8.69 6.60
C ALA A 82 -7.76 9.17 7.66
N HIS A 83 -7.42 10.25 8.36
CA HIS A 83 -8.23 10.85 9.41
C HIS A 83 -8.70 12.25 9.00
N ALA A 84 -9.98 12.53 9.22
CA ALA A 84 -10.56 13.81 8.90
C ALA A 84 -9.96 14.94 9.77
N PRO A 85 -9.76 16.15 9.21
CA PRO A 85 -9.13 17.25 9.90
C PRO A 85 -9.95 17.72 11.11
N GLY A 86 -9.25 18.13 12.18
CA GLY A 86 -9.88 18.68 13.38
C GLY A 86 -10.73 17.68 14.18
N GLY A 87 -10.60 16.37 13.92
CA GLY A 87 -11.34 15.33 14.64
C GLY A 87 -12.84 15.33 14.38
N LYS A 88 -13.29 15.95 13.29
CA LYS A 88 -14.71 16.04 12.90
C LYS A 88 -14.95 15.25 11.61
N ALA A 89 -16.02 14.46 11.58
CA ALA A 89 -16.39 13.73 10.38
C ALA A 89 -16.78 14.70 9.26
N VAL A 90 -16.22 14.51 8.07
CA VAL A 90 -16.52 15.32 6.88
C VAL A 90 -16.72 14.43 5.66
N ALA A 91 -17.51 14.90 4.71
CA ALA A 91 -17.87 14.16 3.49
C ALA A 91 -16.66 13.87 2.58
N ARG A 92 -15.68 14.76 2.56
CA ARG A 92 -14.43 14.64 1.78
C ARG A 92 -13.33 15.46 2.43
N PHE A 93 -12.09 15.00 2.32
CA PHE A 93 -10.90 15.70 2.80
C PHE A 93 -9.66 15.21 2.06
N ASP A 94 -8.58 15.99 2.11
CA ASP A 94 -7.31 15.59 1.53
C ASP A 94 -6.39 15.03 2.63
N ALA A 95 -5.63 13.99 2.29
CA ALA A 95 -4.66 13.36 3.17
C ALA A 95 -3.41 13.02 2.36
N GLY A 96 -2.24 13.00 2.98
CA GLY A 96 -1.00 12.75 2.25
C GLY A 96 0.13 12.27 3.12
N LEU A 97 1.18 11.79 2.44
CA LEU A 97 2.43 11.35 3.01
C LEU A 97 3.57 12.14 2.36
N ALA A 98 4.46 12.68 3.20
CA ALA A 98 5.67 13.36 2.76
C ALA A 98 6.90 12.62 3.30
N ILE A 99 7.85 12.31 2.42
CA ILE A 99 9.11 11.64 2.75
C ILE A 99 10.23 12.34 1.99
N GLY A 100 11.20 12.89 2.74
CA GLY A 100 12.25 13.70 2.14
C GLY A 100 11.66 14.89 1.37
N GLY A 101 12.03 15.02 0.10
CA GLY A 101 11.49 16.05 -0.81
C GLY A 101 10.22 15.65 -1.56
N GLU A 102 9.74 14.41 -1.41
CA GLU A 102 8.55 13.91 -2.11
C GLU A 102 7.31 14.07 -1.25
N ASN A 103 6.20 14.48 -1.88
CA ASN A 103 4.88 14.56 -1.27
C ASN A 103 3.85 13.94 -2.22
N ARG A 104 2.96 13.12 -1.67
CA ARG A 104 1.80 12.58 -2.39
C ARG A 104 0.56 12.82 -1.55
N VAL A 105 -0.45 13.44 -2.18
CA VAL A 105 -1.74 13.76 -1.57
C VAL A 105 -2.83 13.04 -2.34
N ILE A 106 -3.75 12.43 -1.61
CA ILE A 106 -4.96 11.81 -2.13
C ILE A 106 -6.18 12.58 -1.63
N ARG A 107 -7.25 12.54 -2.43
CA ARG A 107 -8.57 12.98 -1.99
C ARG A 107 -9.34 11.80 -1.43
N VAL A 108 -9.70 11.90 -0.16
CA VAL A 108 -10.47 10.90 0.58
C VAL A 108 -11.93 11.30 0.56
N PHE A 109 -12.79 10.32 0.30
CA PHE A 109 -14.23 10.48 0.30
C PHE A 109 -14.85 9.60 1.38
N GLY A 110 -15.93 10.10 1.98
CA GLY A 110 -16.83 9.29 2.78
C GLY A 110 -17.53 8.21 1.93
N LYS A 111 -18.33 7.38 2.59
CA LYS A 111 -19.00 6.25 1.93
C LYS A 111 -19.93 6.75 0.82
N ARG A 112 -19.74 6.22 -0.39
CA ARG A 112 -20.65 6.41 -1.53
C ARG A 112 -21.76 5.36 -1.46
N VAL A 113 -23.01 5.79 -1.44
CA VAL A 113 -24.16 4.88 -1.45
C VAL A 113 -25.05 5.22 -2.63
N TRP A 114 -25.24 4.24 -3.51
CA TRP A 114 -26.24 4.29 -4.57
C TRP A 114 -27.56 3.79 -4.00
N ARG A 115 -28.59 4.64 -3.98
CA ARG A 115 -29.94 4.21 -3.63
C ARG A 115 -30.87 4.40 -4.80
N ARG A 116 -31.67 3.37 -5.09
CA ARG A 116 -32.80 3.48 -6.01
C ARG A 116 -33.94 4.14 -5.25
N LYS A 117 -34.46 5.26 -5.76
CA LYS A 117 -35.65 5.92 -5.21
C LYS A 117 -36.84 5.50 -6.07
N MET A 118 -37.81 4.79 -5.48
CA MET A 118 -39.07 4.38 -6.12
C MET A 118 -38.93 3.84 -7.57
N GLY A 119 -38.02 2.89 -7.81
CA GLY A 119 -37.92 2.21 -9.12
C GLY A 119 -37.39 3.03 -10.30
N LEU A 120 -37.11 4.33 -10.11
CA LEU A 120 -36.48 5.19 -11.09
C LEU A 120 -34.99 5.37 -10.78
N VAL A 121 -34.23 5.59 -11.87
CA VAL A 121 -32.77 5.80 -12.03
C VAL A 121 -31.97 5.91 -10.72
N PRO A 122 -30.88 5.13 -10.53
CA PRO A 122 -30.00 5.29 -9.37
C PRO A 122 -29.56 6.75 -9.21
N VAL A 123 -29.84 7.34 -8.04
CA VAL A 123 -29.37 8.69 -7.71
C VAL A 123 -28.17 8.56 -6.78
N VAL A 124 -27.08 9.25 -7.10
CA VAL A 124 -25.92 9.39 -6.21
C VAL A 124 -26.38 10.14 -4.95
N GLN A 125 -26.24 9.53 -3.78
CA GLN A 125 -26.46 10.25 -2.51
C GLN A 125 -25.27 11.11 -2.13
N GLU A 126 -25.51 12.13 -1.31
CA GLU A 126 -24.45 12.87 -0.62
C GLU A 126 -23.57 11.90 0.17
N LEU A 127 -22.26 12.14 0.15
CA LEU A 127 -21.27 11.27 0.79
C LEU A 127 -21.50 11.26 2.30
N GLU A 128 -21.55 10.07 2.91
CA GLU A 128 -21.66 9.96 4.36
C GLU A 128 -20.38 10.52 5.01
N PRO A 129 -20.46 11.54 5.89
CA PRO A 129 -19.28 12.09 6.55
C PRO A 129 -18.49 11.02 7.31
N ALA A 130 -17.17 10.99 7.12
CA ALA A 130 -16.29 10.01 7.74
C ALA A 130 -15.22 10.70 8.59
N LEU A 131 -14.98 10.17 9.80
CA LEU A 131 -13.87 10.58 10.65
C LEU A 131 -12.57 9.86 10.28
N LYS A 132 -12.68 8.62 9.80
CA LYS A 132 -11.58 7.70 9.55
C LYS A 132 -11.93 6.81 8.35
N VAL A 133 -11.04 6.73 7.38
CA VAL A 133 -11.22 5.91 6.16
C VAL A 133 -9.99 5.03 5.97
N PRO A 134 -10.12 3.69 5.88
CA PRO A 134 -8.99 2.82 5.58
C PRO A 134 -8.49 3.08 4.16
N LEU A 135 -7.18 3.15 4.00
CA LEU A 135 -6.54 3.30 2.69
C LEU A 135 -6.26 1.90 2.14
N THR A 136 -7.14 1.44 1.26
CA THR A 136 -7.09 0.12 0.64
C THR A 136 -7.60 0.21 -0.80
N TYR A 137 -7.08 -0.66 -1.66
CA TYR A 137 -7.47 -0.72 -3.06
C TYR A 137 -8.97 -0.98 -3.25
N ASN A 138 -9.61 -1.74 -2.36
CA ASN A 138 -11.05 -2.04 -2.40
C ASN A 138 -11.96 -0.81 -2.23
N LEU A 139 -11.42 0.31 -1.76
CA LEU A 139 -12.16 1.57 -1.61
C LEU A 139 -11.72 2.64 -2.60
N ALA A 140 -10.77 2.33 -3.47
CA ALA A 140 -10.58 3.10 -4.68
C ALA A 140 -11.87 2.97 -5.52
N PHE A 141 -12.29 4.06 -6.13
CA PHE A 141 -13.43 4.12 -7.05
C PHE A 141 -12.93 4.88 -8.26
N GLY A 142 -13.00 4.27 -9.43
CA GLY A 142 -12.51 4.84 -10.68
C GLY A 142 -11.00 5.11 -10.71
N GLY A 143 -10.57 5.79 -11.77
CA GLY A 143 -9.16 5.95 -12.13
C GLY A 143 -8.94 5.43 -13.55
N ALA A 144 -8.05 6.08 -14.27
CA ALA A 144 -7.64 5.69 -15.61
C ALA A 144 -6.14 5.44 -15.56
N ASP A 145 -5.67 4.37 -16.21
CA ASP A 145 -4.24 4.22 -16.46
C ASP A 145 -3.81 5.43 -17.30
N ALA A 146 -2.82 6.19 -16.81
CA ALA A 146 -2.37 7.38 -17.53
C ALA A 146 -1.76 7.02 -18.90
N GLU A 147 -1.21 5.81 -19.02
CA GLU A 147 -0.67 5.27 -20.27
C GLU A 147 -1.75 4.61 -21.14
N ASN A 148 -2.88 4.21 -20.54
CA ASN A 148 -4.01 3.60 -21.25
C ASN A 148 -5.38 4.06 -20.72
N PRO A 149 -5.76 5.33 -20.96
CA PRO A 149 -6.87 5.96 -20.26
C PRO A 149 -8.25 5.42 -20.68
N GLU A 150 -8.33 4.69 -21.79
CA GLU A 150 -9.56 4.10 -22.33
C GLU A 150 -9.89 2.73 -21.71
N MET A 151 -8.95 2.14 -20.95
CA MET A 151 -9.13 0.81 -20.37
C MET A 151 -9.92 0.88 -19.06
N PHE A 152 -11.16 0.37 -19.09
CA PHE A 152 -12.01 0.27 -17.91
C PHE A 152 -11.71 -1.01 -17.12
N HIS A 153 -11.36 -0.87 -15.84
CA HIS A 153 -11.19 -1.99 -14.91
C HIS A 153 -12.45 -2.17 -14.06
N GLY A 154 -13.27 -3.17 -14.42
CA GLY A 154 -14.53 -3.51 -13.74
C GLY A 154 -14.52 -3.79 -12.23
N PRO A 155 -13.42 -4.25 -11.57
CA PRO A 155 -13.42 -4.43 -10.12
C PRO A 155 -13.22 -3.12 -9.32
N ASN A 156 -13.18 -1.97 -10.00
CA ASN A 156 -13.14 -0.64 -9.41
C ASN A 156 -14.50 0.04 -9.65
N PRO A 157 -15.59 -0.44 -9.01
CA PRO A 157 -16.94 0.08 -9.23
C PRO A 157 -17.01 1.54 -8.90
#